data_AF-A0A3A8QJS0-F1
#
_entry.id   AF-A0A3A8QJS0-F1
#
_cell.length_a   1.000
_cell.length_b   1.000
_cell.length_c   1.000
_cell.angle_alpha   90.00
_cell.angle_beta   90.00
_cell.angle_gamma   90.00
#
_symmetry.space_group_name_H-M   'P 1'
#
loop_
_entity.id
_entity.type
_entity.pdbx_description
1 polymer ?
#
loop_
_entity_poly.entity_id
_entity_poly.type
_entity_poly.pdbx_seq_one_letter_code
_entity_poly.pdbx_strand_id
1 'polypeptide(L)'
;MNKDAFIRTLSEALQQEPSKLDLSKSFIDNGGYSLAAVRWIDLIYPATGVVMNFFDVMGTEPLQALLDAPAEGASVSAEASSDVDEGVI
;
A
#
# COMPACT_ATOMS: atom_id res chain seq x y z
N MET A 1 -2.80 -11.67 5.63
CA MET A 1 -2.70 -11.86 4.15
C MET A 1 -1.83 -13.09 3.81
N ASN A 2 -1.89 -13.68 2.60
CA ASN A 2 -0.98 -14.77 2.22
C ASN A 2 0.46 -14.26 2.00
N LYS A 3 1.42 -14.74 2.80
CA LYS A 3 2.82 -14.27 2.82
C LYS A 3 3.57 -14.52 1.50
N ASP A 4 3.36 -15.67 0.87
CA ASP A 4 4.06 -16.00 -0.38
C ASP A 4 3.60 -15.12 -1.54
N ALA A 5 2.29 -14.86 -1.63
CA ALA A 5 1.72 -13.94 -2.61
C ALA A 5 2.18 -12.49 -2.38
N PHE A 6 2.28 -12.06 -1.12
CA PHE A 6 2.81 -10.75 -0.75
C PHE A 6 4.27 -10.58 -1.19
N ILE A 7 5.15 -11.50 -0.80
CA ILE A 7 6.58 -11.46 -1.14
C ILE A 7 6.76 -11.52 -2.67
N ARG A 8 6.04 -12.41 -3.36
CA ARG A 8 6.13 -12.54 -4.82
C ARG A 8 5.74 -11.24 -5.52
N THR A 9 4.57 -10.68 -5.23
CA THR A 9 4.09 -9.46 -5.90
C THR A 9 4.93 -8.23 -5.54
N LEU A 10 5.44 -8.15 -4.31
CA LEU A 10 6.37 -7.10 -3.89
C LEU A 10 7.71 -7.18 -4.63
N SER A 11 8.26 -8.39 -4.75
CA SER A 11 9.51 -8.64 -5.47
C SER A 11 9.39 -8.24 -6.96
N GLU A 12 8.25 -8.56 -7.58
CA GLU A 12 7.93 -8.18 -8.95
C GLU A 12 7.79 -6.66 -9.13
N ALA A 13 7.05 -5.99 -8.24
CA ALA A 13 6.86 -4.55 -8.31
C ALA A 13 8.17 -3.77 -8.14
N LEU A 14 9.04 -4.23 -7.23
CA LEU A 14 10.35 -3.65 -6.97
C LEU A 14 11.45 -4.15 -7.93
N GLN A 15 11.13 -5.10 -8.82
CA GLN A 15 12.06 -5.70 -9.75
C GLN A 15 13.33 -6.24 -9.07
N GLN A 16 13.15 -6.89 -7.91
CA GLN A 16 14.23 -7.43 -7.10
C GLN A 16 13.95 -8.87 -6.70
N GLU A 17 15.01 -9.60 -6.34
CA GLU A 17 14.87 -10.96 -5.83
C GLU A 17 14.21 -10.98 -4.45
N PRO A 18 13.32 -11.96 -4.15
CA PRO A 18 12.69 -12.10 -2.84
C PRO A 18 13.65 -12.12 -1.65
N SER A 19 14.87 -12.63 -1.84
CA SER A 19 15.91 -12.72 -0.81
C SER A 19 16.52 -11.36 -0.41
N LYS A 20 16.28 -10.31 -1.19
CA LYS A 20 16.74 -8.94 -0.91
C LYS A 20 15.72 -8.11 -0.14
N LEU A 21 14.48 -8.58 -0.03
CA LEU A 21 13.41 -7.91 0.69
C LEU A 21 13.64 -8.04 2.21
N ASP A 22 13.62 -6.91 2.89
CA ASP A 22 13.66 -6.82 4.34
C ASP A 22 12.29 -6.41 4.88
N LEU A 23 11.54 -7.39 5.39
CA LEU A 23 10.19 -7.18 5.91
C LEU A 23 10.14 -6.32 7.18
N SER A 24 11.28 -6.15 7.86
CA SER A 24 11.37 -5.29 9.05
C SER A 24 11.46 -3.80 8.70
N LYS A 25 11.64 -3.47 7.41
CA LYS A 25 11.77 -2.12 6.89
C LYS A 25 10.54 -1.70 6.10
N SER A 26 10.41 -0.40 5.85
CA SER A 26 9.34 0.16 5.03
C SER A 26 9.51 -0.21 3.55
N PHE A 27 8.45 0.00 2.77
CA PHE A 27 8.50 -0.14 1.31
C PHE A 27 9.57 0.76 0.68
N ILE A 28 9.71 2.00 1.14
CA ILE A 28 10.67 2.99 0.63
C ILE A 28 12.10 2.55 0.95
N ASP A 29 12.34 2.05 2.15
CA ASP A 29 13.67 1.55 2.57
C ASP A 29 14.11 0.31 1.79
N ASN A 30 13.16 -0.42 1.20
CA ASN A 30 13.41 -1.52 0.26
C ASN A 30 13.63 -1.04 -1.19
N GLY A 31 13.78 0.26 -1.42
CA GLY A 31 13.98 0.88 -2.74
C GLY A 31 12.68 1.21 -3.47
N GLY A 32 11.55 1.22 -2.77
CA GLY A 32 10.24 1.54 -3.32
C GLY A 32 10.06 3.01 -3.70
N TYR A 33 9.27 3.24 -4.74
CA TYR A 33 8.91 4.55 -5.27
C TYR A 33 7.46 4.53 -5.76
N SER A 34 6.88 5.70 -6.05
CA SER A 34 5.45 5.85 -6.35
C SER A 34 4.93 4.93 -7.46
N LEU A 35 5.65 4.82 -8.58
CA LEU A 35 5.24 3.93 -9.67
C LEU A 35 5.34 2.45 -9.28
N ALA A 36 6.32 2.05 -8.47
CA ALA A 36 6.39 0.68 -7.94
C ALA A 36 5.25 0.39 -6.96
N ALA A 37 4.82 1.37 -6.15
CA ALA A 37 3.68 1.22 -5.25
C ALA A 37 2.38 0.98 -6.03
N VAL A 38 2.11 1.79 -7.07
CA VAL A 38 0.94 1.59 -7.95
C VAL A 38 0.95 0.20 -8.58
N ARG A 39 2.10 -0.21 -9.14
CA ARG A 39 2.26 -1.56 -9.71
C ARG A 39 2.00 -2.65 -8.68
N TRP A 40 2.49 -2.49 -7.45
CA TRP A 40 2.31 -3.50 -6.42
C TRP A 40 0.84 -3.64 -6.02
N ILE A 41 0.13 -2.53 -5.88
CA ILE A 41 -1.32 -2.50 -5.59
C ILE A 41 -2.10 -3.24 -6.69
N ASP A 42 -1.75 -3.02 -7.96
CA ASP A 42 -2.39 -3.72 -9.09
C ASP A 42 -2.08 -5.23 -9.10
N LEU A 43 -0.88 -5.63 -8.68
CA LEU A 43 -0.46 -7.04 -8.66
C LEU A 43 -1.02 -7.83 -7.47
N ILE A 44 -1.11 -7.20 -6.29
CA ILE A 44 -1.46 -7.90 -5.05
C ILE A 44 -2.96 -8.16 -4.92
N TYR A 45 -3.80 -7.29 -5.47
CA TYR A 45 -5.25 -7.44 -5.43
C TYR A 45 -5.73 -8.75 -6.07
N PRO A 46 -5.41 -9.07 -7.33
CA PRO A 46 -5.82 -10.35 -7.93
C PRO A 46 -5.15 -11.56 -7.26
N ALA A 47 -4.01 -11.38 -6.59
CA ALA A 47 -3.28 -12.46 -5.93
C ALA A 47 -3.80 -12.79 -4.52
N THR A 48 -4.44 -11.85 -3.83
CA THR A 48 -4.79 -11.96 -2.40
C THR A 48 -6.21 -11.55 -2.06
N GLY A 49 -6.89 -10.80 -2.94
CA GLY A 49 -8.16 -10.14 -2.66
C GLY A 49 -8.04 -8.91 -1.76
N VAL A 50 -6.84 -8.52 -1.32
CA VAL A 50 -6.63 -7.37 -0.45
C VAL A 50 -6.43 -6.10 -1.27
N VAL A 51 -7.17 -5.05 -0.91
CA VAL A 51 -6.98 -3.71 -1.43
C VAL A 51 -5.97 -2.99 -0.54
N MET A 52 -4.87 -2.53 -1.13
CA MET A 52 -3.89 -1.69 -0.41
C MET A 52 -4.07 -0.22 -0.78
N ASN A 53 -4.00 0.65 0.23
CA ASN A 53 -3.99 2.09 0.01
C ASN A 53 -2.58 2.55 -0.38
N PHE A 54 -2.49 3.48 -1.33
CA PHE A 54 -1.22 4.04 -1.78
C PHE A 54 -0.41 4.69 -0.64
N PHE A 55 -1.06 5.42 0.26
CA PHE A 55 -0.39 6.10 1.38
C PHE A 55 0.12 5.12 2.43
N ASP A 56 -0.60 4.01 2.66
CA ASP A 56 -0.13 2.96 3.56
C ASP A 56 1.12 2.27 3.00
N VAL A 57 1.13 1.98 1.70
CA VAL A 57 2.29 1.41 1.00
C VAL A 57 3.48 2.38 1.01
N MET A 58 3.25 3.66 0.77
CA MET A 58 4.29 4.70 0.78
C MET A 58 4.62 5.23 2.19
N GLY A 59 4.06 4.61 3.23
CA GLY A 59 4.29 4.99 4.62
C GLY A 59 5.67 4.56 5.15
N THR A 60 5.92 4.89 6.41
CA THR A 60 7.15 4.52 7.14
C THR A 60 7.03 3.22 7.91
N GLU A 61 5.84 2.61 7.93
CA GLU A 61 5.61 1.36 8.64
C GLU A 61 6.35 0.19 7.99
N PRO A 62 6.82 -0.79 8.78
CA PRO A 62 7.42 -2.01 8.25
C PRO A 62 6.47 -2.78 7.33
N LEU A 63 7.01 -3.40 6.28
CA LEU A 63 6.24 -4.29 5.40
C LEU A 63 5.55 -5.44 6.16
N GLN A 64 6.14 -5.89 7.28
CA GLN A 64 5.51 -6.87 8.16
C GLN A 64 4.16 -6.36 8.73
N ALA A 65 4.04 -5.07 9.04
CA ALA A 65 2.77 -4.50 9.51
C ALA A 65 1.69 -4.54 8.43
N LEU A 66 2.04 -4.28 7.17
CA LEU A 66 1.12 -4.39 6.02
C LEU A 66 0.67 -5.84 5.77
N LEU A 67 1.55 -6.81 5.99
CA LEU A 67 1.24 -8.24 5.84
C LEU A 67 0.27 -8.74 6.92
N ASP A 68 0.46 -8.25 8.14
CA ASP A 68 -0.32 -8.60 9.33
C ASP A 68 -1.62 -7.78 9.45
N ALA A 69 -1.74 -6.68 8.70
CA ALA A 69 -2.92 -5.86 8.68
C ALA A 69 -4.18 -6.72 8.40
N PRO A 70 -5.26 -6.54 9.19
CA PRO A 70 -6.52 -7.17 8.86
C PRO A 70 -6.95 -6.69 7.47
N ALA A 71 -7.54 -7.59 6.68
CA ALA A 71 -8.14 -7.23 5.40
C ALA A 71 -9.41 -6.41 5.65
N GLU A 72 -9.29 -5.21 6.20
CA GLU A 72 -10.39 -4.27 6.31
C GLU A 72 -10.56 -3.57 4.96
N GLY A 73 -11.56 -4.02 4.22
CA GLY A 73 -12.02 -3.32 3.04
C GLY A 73 -12.50 -1.92 3.41
N ALA A 74 -11.82 -0.90 2.86
CA ALA A 74 -12.33 0.42 2.54
C ALA A 74 -13.49 0.96 3.41
N SER A 75 -13.20 1.47 4.60
CA SER A 75 -14.06 2.48 5.23
C SER A 75 -13.61 3.86 4.77
N VAL A 76 -14.31 4.39 3.76
CA VAL A 76 -14.24 5.79 3.32
C VAL A 76 -14.72 6.70 4.45
N SER A 77 -13.91 7.69 4.81
CA SER A 77 -14.41 8.94 5.40
C SER A 77 -13.56 10.08 4.84
N ALA A 78 -13.87 10.44 3.60
CA ALA A 78 -13.53 11.74 3.06
C ALA A 78 -14.51 12.73 3.70
N GLU A 79 -14.10 13.37 4.79
CA GLU A 79 -14.75 14.60 5.24
C GLU A 79 -14.39 15.70 4.23
N ALA A 80 -15.18 15.83 3.18
CA ALA A 80 -15.19 16.99 2.33
C ALA A 80 -15.87 18.13 3.12
N SER A 81 -15.08 18.94 3.83
CA SER A 81 -15.56 20.22 4.34
C SER A 81 -15.88 21.11 3.15
N SER A 82 -17.17 21.34 2.89
CA SER A 82 -17.63 22.36 1.94
C SER A 82 -17.93 23.63 2.71
N ASP A 83 -16.91 24.47 2.90
CA ASP A 83 -17.12 25.89 3.20
C ASP A 83 -17.45 26.60 1.88
N VAL A 84 -18.74 26.67 1.56
CA VAL A 84 -19.25 27.63 0.57
C VAL A 84 -19.72 28.84 1.37
N ASP A 85 -18.82 29.81 1.53
CA ASP A 85 -19.16 31.16 1.98
C ASP A 85 -19.80 31.91 0.80
N GLU A 86 -21.11 31.75 0.63
CA GLU A 86 -21.90 32.58 -0.27
C GLU A 86 -22.13 33.93 0.41
N GLY A 87 -21.15 34.82 0.24
CA GLY A 87 -21.21 36.20 0.70
C GLY A 87 -22.39 36.95 0.05
N VAL A 88 -23.45 37.14 0.82
CA VAL A 88 -24.46 38.17 0.62
C VAL A 88 -23.84 39.53 0.88
N ILE A 89 -23.73 40.38 -0.14
CA ILE A 89 -24.10 41.81 -0.16
C ILE A 89 -24.10 42.36 -1.59
#